data_AF-A0A0M0BME6-F1
#
_entry.id   AF-A0A0M0BME6-F1
#
_cell.length_a   1.000
_cell.length_b   1.000
_cell.length_c   1.000
_cell.angle_alpha   90.00
_cell.angle_beta   90.00
_cell.angle_gamma   90.00
#
_symmetry.space_group_name_H-M   'P 1'
#
loop_
_entity.id
_entity.type
_entity.pdbx_description
1 polymer ?
#
loop_
_entity_poly.entity_id
_entity_poly.type
_entity_poly.pdbx_seq_one_letter_code
_entity_poly.pdbx_strand_id
1 'polypeptide(L)' 'MRSHLKIISLFLFLGFAILLHQFLDFGAWFQIRDLHHEAFALVCFAIAFGVYLGNILKK' A
#
# COMPACT_ATOMS: atom_id res chain seq x y z
N MET A 1 -19.28 -7.94 5.82
CA MET A 1 -17.99 -8.21 6.50
C MET A 1 -16.89 -8.79 5.61
N ARG A 2 -17.15 -9.41 4.44
CA ARG A 2 -16.08 -10.00 3.60
C ARG A 2 -15.46 -9.07 2.55
N SER A 3 -16.13 -7.98 2.17
CA SER A 3 -15.68 -7.08 1.10
C SER A 3 -14.51 -6.18 1.52
N HIS A 4 -14.49 -5.67 2.75
CA HIS A 4 -13.40 -4.81 3.22
C HIS A 4 -12.06 -5.55 3.29
N LEU A 5 -12.06 -6.84 3.65
CA LEU A 5 -10.83 -7.64 3.67
C LEU A 5 -10.22 -7.74 2.27
N LYS A 6 -11.04 -7.91 1.24
CA LYS A 6 -10.54 -7.93 -0.16
C LYS A 6 -9.89 -6.61 -0.55
N ILE A 7 -10.51 -5.48 -0.17
CA ILE A 7 -9.99 -4.14 -0.44
C ILE A 7 -8.66 -3.92 0.30
N ILE A 8 -8.62 -4.24 1.60
CA ILE A 8 -7.40 -4.14 2.42
C ILE A 8 -6.28 -5.00 1.81
N SER A 9 -6.55 -6.27 1.51
CA SER A 9 -5.55 -7.17 0.91
C SER A 9 -5.07 -6.68 -0.45
N LEU A 10 -5.96 -6.18 -1.31
CA LEU A 10 -5.59 -5.63 -2.62
C LEU A 10 -4.61 -4.47 -2.48
N PHE A 11 -4.94 -3.49 -1.64
CA PHE A 11 -4.10 -2.28 -1.50
C PHE A 11 -2.79 -2.56 -0.76
N LEU A 12 -2.77 -3.46 0.22
CA LEU A 12 -1.51 -3.92 0.83
C LEU A 12 -0.62 -4.62 -0.21
N PHE A 13 -1.19 -5.50 -1.02
CA PHE A 13 -0.45 -6.21 -2.06
C PHE A 13 0.10 -5.26 -3.11
N LEU A 14 -0.70 -4.30 -3.58
CA LEU A 14 -0.23 -3.29 -4.56
C LEU A 14 0.90 -2.43 -3.99
N GLY A 15 0.76 -1.90 -2.78
CA GLY A 15 1.82 -1.11 -2.14
C GLY A 15 3.11 -1.90 -1.97
N PHE A 16 3.00 -3.17 -1.58
CA PHE A 16 4.16 -4.08 -1.50
C PHE A 16 4.78 -4.36 -2.88
N ALA A 17 3.96 -4.65 -3.89
CA ALA A 17 4.44 -4.96 -5.24
C ALA A 17 5.20 -3.78 -5.88
N ILE A 18 4.75 -2.55 -5.63
CA ILE A 18 5.43 -1.33 -6.07
C ILE A 18 6.82 -1.21 -5.43
N LEU A 19 6.90 -1.36 -4.10
CA LEU A 19 8.17 -1.28 -3.39
C LEU A 19 9.10 -2.43 -3.77
N LEU A 20 8.56 -3.63 -3.98
CA LEU A 20 9.32 -4.78 -4.46
C LEU A 20 9.88 -4.52 -5.86
N HIS A 21 9.06 -3.96 -6.78
CA HIS A 21 9.52 -3.58 -8.11
C HIS A 21 10.66 -2.57 -8.03
N GLN A 22 10.52 -1.52 -7.22
CA GLN A 22 11.56 -0.52 -7.00
C GLN A 22 12.84 -1.14 -6.43
N PHE A 23 12.73 -2.05 -5.46
CA PHE A 23 13.88 -2.75 -4.90
C PHE A 23 14.60 -3.62 -5.95
N LEU A 24 13.85 -4.30 -6.82
CA LEU A 24 14.42 -5.15 -7.87
C LEU A 24 15.09 -4.33 -8.98
N ASP A 25 14.59 -3.13 -9.27
CA ASP A 25 15.14 -2.27 -10.32
C ASP A 25 16.33 -1.43 -9.84
N PHE A 26 16.21 -0.82 -8.65
CA PHE A 26 17.20 0.12 -8.11
C PHE A 26 18.11 -0.46 -7.02
N GLY A 27 17.83 -1.66 -6.52
CA GLY A 27 18.54 -2.26 -5.38
C GLY A 27 18.27 -1.57 -4.04
N ALA A 28 17.28 -0.68 -3.98
CA ALA A 28 16.94 0.10 -2.79
C ALA A 28 15.41 0.24 -2.63
N TRP A 29 14.95 0.17 -1.39
CA TRP A 29 13.53 0.34 -1.04
C TRP A 29 13.06 1.79 -1.06
N PHE A 30 13.99 2.74 -1.10
CA PHE A 30 13.72 4.18 -1.13
C PHE A 30 14.76 4.86 -2.02
N GLN A 31 14.29 5.75 -2.88
CA GLN A 31 15.10 6.47 -3.85
C GLN A 31 14.53 7.88 -4.07
N ILE A 32 15.27 8.91 -3.66
CA ILE A 32 14.80 10.31 -3.77
C ILE A 32 14.50 10.75 -5.22
N ARG A 33 15.07 10.07 -6.21
CA ARG A 33 14.87 10.35 -7.64
C ARG A 33 13.59 9.72 -8.18
N ASP A 34 12.93 8.88 -7.40
CA ASP A 34 11.84 8.01 -7.84
C ASP A 34 10.59 8.13 -6.93
N LEU A 35 10.42 9.30 -6.30
CA LEU A 35 9.40 9.61 -5.28
C LEU A 35 7.97 9.20 -5.64
N HIS A 36 7.65 9.02 -6.93
CA HIS A 36 6.32 8.58 -7.34
C HIS A 36 6.01 7.15 -6.91
N HIS A 37 6.99 6.24 -6.87
CA HIS A 37 6.77 4.87 -6.42
C HIS A 37 6.52 4.84 -4.91
N GLU A 38 7.29 5.58 -4.11
CA GLU A 38 7.07 5.67 -2.66
C GLU A 38 5.75 6.36 -2.33
N ALA A 39 5.43 7.46 -3.01
CA ALA A 39 4.16 8.15 -2.82
C ALA A 39 2.98 7.23 -3.15
N PHE A 40 3.08 6.46 -4.23
CA PHE A 40 2.01 5.55 -4.63
C PHE A 40 1.85 4.36 -3.68
N ALA A 41 2.95 3.77 -3.21
CA ALA A 41 2.93 2.74 -2.19
C ALA A 41 2.33 3.26 -0.87
N LEU A 42 2.70 4.47 -0.45
CA LEU A 42 2.18 5.10 0.76
C LEU A 42 0.67 5.36 0.66
N VAL A 43 0.17 5.84 -0.48
CA VAL A 43 -1.26 6.01 -0.74
C VAL A 43 -1.98 4.66 -0.66
N CYS A 44 -1.41 3.59 -1.24
CA CYS A 44 -1.97 2.25 -1.13
C CYS A 44 -2.10 1.81 0.34
N PHE A 45 -1.05 1.99 1.14
CA PHE A 45 -1.09 1.65 2.56
C PHE A 45 -2.06 2.53 3.36
N ALA A 46 -2.15 3.83 3.05
CA ALA A 46 -3.09 4.74 3.67
C ALA A 46 -4.56 4.34 3.40
N ILE A 47 -4.87 3.92 2.17
CA ILE A 47 -6.21 3.41 1.82
C ILE A 47 -6.52 2.14 2.61
N ALA A 48 -5.61 1.16 2.61
CA ALA A 48 -5.79 -0.08 3.36
C ALA A 48 -6.02 0.18 4.86
N PHE A 49 -5.23 1.08 5.45
CA PHE A 49 -5.34 1.48 6.83
C PHE A 49 -6.66 2.22 7.12
N GLY A 50 -7.07 3.16 6.24
CA GLY A 50 -8.32 3.89 6.39
C GLY A 50 -9.56 2.97 6.35
N VAL A 51 -9.57 1.99 5.44
CA VAL A 51 -10.64 0.98 5.36
C VAL A 51 -10.66 0.09 6.61
N TYR A 52 -9.48 -0.30 7.11
CA TYR A 52 -9.36 -1.07 8.35
C TYR A 52 -9.90 -0.31 9.56
N LEU A 53 -9.48 0.94 9.77
CA LEU A 53 -9.97 1.80 10.84
C LEU A 53 -11.48 2.04 10.74
N GLY A 54 -11.98 2.37 9.55
CA GLY A 54 -13.41 2.58 9.33
C GLY A 54 -14.25 1.33 9.63
N ASN A 55 -13.68 0.14 9.49
CA ASN A 55 -14.34 -1.11 9.87
C ASN A 55 -14.30 -1.38 11.38
N ILE A 56 -13.24 -0.95 12.09
CA ILE A 56 -13.18 -1.03 13.55
C ILE A 56 -14.20 -0.08 14.18
N LEU A 57 -14.25 1.18 13.73
CA LEU A 57 -15.09 2.22 14.34
C LEU A 57 -16.60 2.03 14.08
N LYS A 58 -16.97 1.23 13.08
CA LYS A 58 -18.38 0.90 12.76
C LYS A 58 -18.91 -0.31 13.51
N LYS A 59 -18.03 -1.08 14.17
CA LYS A 59 -18.42 -2.20 15.04
C LYS A 59 -18.61 -1.70 16.46
#